data_AF-A0A3D3FS19-F1
#
_entry.id   AF-A0A3D3FS19-F1
#
_cell.length_a   1.000
_cell.length_b   1.000
_cell.length_c   1.000
_cell.angle_alpha   90.00
_cell.angle_beta   90.00
_cell.angle_gamma   90.00
#
_symmetry.space_group_name_H-M   'P 1'
#
loop_
_entity.id
_entity.type
_entity.pdbx_description
1 polymer ?
#
loop_
_entity_poly.entity_id
_entity_poly.type
_entity_poly.pdbx_seq_one_letter_code
_entity_poly.pdbx_strand_id
1 'polypeptide(L)' 'LYFDMAADARVFHLHGQPSQTRHLVVANEQAVISPSWSIHSGVGTGSYTFIWGMAGENQTFDDMDFVSPETLK' A
#
# COMPACT_ATOMS: atom_id res chain seq x y z
N LEU A 1 1.21 8.37 2.30
CA LEU A 1 2.53 9.01 2.52
C LEU A 1 3.28 8.16 3.54
N TYR A 2 4.44 7.63 3.18
CA TYR A 2 5.35 6.93 4.11
C TYR A 2 6.35 7.92 4.69
N PHE A 3 6.59 7.87 6.01
CA PHE A 3 7.47 8.81 6.70
C PHE A 3 8.00 8.24 8.03
N ASP A 4 8.86 9.00 8.70
CA ASP A 4 9.51 8.60 9.96
C ASP A 4 10.29 7.29 9.81
N MET A 5 11.10 7.23 8.75
CA MET A 5 11.91 6.08 8.38
C MET A 5 13.40 6.38 8.58
N ALA A 6 14.16 5.37 9.00
CA ALA A 6 15.63 5.43 8.92
C ALA A 6 16.08 5.64 7.45
N ALA A 7 17.21 6.33 7.24
CA ALA A 7 17.65 6.75 5.92
C ALA A 7 17.88 5.58 4.93
N ASP A 8 18.29 4.42 5.43
CA ASP A 8 18.53 3.20 4.68
C ASP A 8 17.31 2.27 4.61
N ALA A 9 16.27 2.53 5.41
CA ALA A 9 15.03 1.76 5.37
C ALA A 9 14.26 1.99 4.06
N ARG A 10 13.59 0.95 3.58
CA ARG A 10 12.70 1.00 2.41
C ARG A 10 11.38 0.31 2.73
N VAL A 11 10.32 0.77 2.10
CA VAL A 11 9.04 0.04 2.03
C VAL A 11 8.88 -0.54 0.63
N PHE A 12 8.58 -1.83 0.56
CA PHE A 12 8.07 -2.47 -0.64
C PHE A 12 6.55 -2.31 -0.62
N HIS A 13 6.04 -1.31 -1.34
CA HIS A 13 4.61 -1.07 -1.47
C HIS A 13 4.04 -1.99 -2.55
N LEU A 14 3.21 -2.95 -2.15
CA LEU A 14 2.51 -3.89 -3.02
C LEU A 14 1.28 -3.22 -3.61
N HIS A 15 1.21 -3.25 -4.94
CA HIS A 15 0.10 -2.72 -5.72
C HIS A 15 -0.18 -3.64 -6.91
N GLY A 16 -1.21 -3.34 -7.69
CA GLY A 16 -1.66 -4.19 -8.78
C GLY A 16 -2.98 -4.90 -8.48
N GLN A 17 -3.52 -5.59 -9.47
CA GLN A 17 -4.59 -6.56 -9.25
C GLN A 17 -4.06 -7.71 -8.37
N PRO A 18 -4.90 -8.34 -7.53
CA PRO A 18 -4.48 -9.45 -6.65
C PRO A 18 -3.74 -10.60 -7.36
N SER A 19 -4.09 -10.86 -8.62
CA SER A 19 -3.53 -11.95 -9.44
C SER A 19 -2.28 -11.56 -10.24
N GLN A 20 -1.86 -10.30 -10.18
CA GLN A 20 -0.72 -9.75 -10.92
C GLN A 20 -0.06 -8.63 -10.13
N THR A 21 0.35 -8.92 -8.90
CA THR A 21 0.95 -7.90 -8.03
C THR A 21 2.28 -7.40 -8.59
N ARG A 22 2.61 -6.16 -8.25
CA ARG A 22 3.89 -5.49 -8.49
C ARG A 22 4.28 -4.76 -7.22
N HIS A 23 5.52 -4.25 -7.18
CA HIS A 23 5.96 -3.45 -6.05
C HIS A 23 6.69 -2.19 -6.49
N LEU A 24 6.59 -1.16 -5.64
CA LEU A 24 7.43 0.03 -5.68
C LEU A 24 8.35 0.02 -4.46
N VAL A 25 9.61 0.38 -4.65
CA VAL A 25 10.55 0.61 -3.55
C VAL A 25 10.45 2.07 -3.14
N VAL A 26 9.97 2.29 -1.92
CA VAL A 26 9.59 3.61 -1.40
C VAL A 26 10.55 4.02 -0.28
N ALA A 27 11.07 5.24 -0.36
CA ALA A 27 11.91 5.87 0.65
C ALA A 27 11.09 6.81 1.56
N ASN A 28 11.76 7.38 2.58
CA ASN A 28 11.15 8.35 3.48
C ASN A 28 10.49 9.51 2.72
N GLU A 29 9.32 9.94 3.19
CA GLU A 29 8.53 11.08 2.68
C GLU A 29 8.03 10.93 1.24
N GLN A 30 7.86 9.71 0.76
CA GLN A 30 7.26 9.43 -0.55
C GLN A 30 5.80 8.96 -0.42
N ALA A 31 4.97 9.34 -1.40
CA ALA A 31 3.59 8.93 -1.51
C ALA A 31 3.38 8.02 -2.72
N VAL A 32 2.44 7.09 -2.61
CA VAL A 32 1.99 6.21 -3.68
C VAL A 32 0.50 6.45 -3.91
N ILE A 33 0.09 6.54 -5.17
CA ILE A 33 -1.30 6.63 -5.59
C ILE A 33 -1.80 5.22 -5.90
N SER A 34 -2.94 4.83 -5.31
CA SER A 34 -3.56 3.53 -5.55
C SER A 34 -4.86 3.69 -6.34
N PRO A 35 -4.94 3.19 -7.58
CA PRO A 35 -6.19 3.10 -8.32
C PRO A 35 -7.18 2.13 -7.68
N SER A 36 -8.48 2.29 -7.90
CA SER A 36 -9.54 1.47 -7.25
C SER A 36 -9.41 -0.04 -7.50
N TRP A 37 -8.82 -0.46 -8.63
CA TRP A 37 -8.62 -1.87 -8.97
C TRP A 37 -7.38 -2.50 -8.30
N SER A 38 -6.61 -1.71 -7.55
CA SER A 38 -5.33 -2.10 -6.99
C SER A 38 -5.43 -2.38 -5.49
N ILE A 39 -4.75 -3.44 -5.05
CA ILE A 39 -4.40 -3.58 -3.63
C ILE A 39 -3.45 -2.45 -3.22
N HIS A 40 -3.33 -2.20 -1.92
CA HIS A 40 -2.39 -1.24 -1.35
C HIS A 40 -1.89 -1.75 0.01
N SER A 41 -0.92 -2.65 -0.02
CA SER A 41 -0.25 -3.21 1.16
C SER A 41 1.23 -2.84 1.17
N GLY A 42 1.92 -2.91 2.31
CA GLY A 42 3.33 -2.51 2.38
C GLY A 42 4.11 -3.28 3.43
N VAL A 43 5.35 -3.62 3.10
CA VAL A 43 6.31 -4.24 4.03
C VAL A 43 7.60 -3.43 4.08
N GLY A 44 8.02 -3.07 5.29
CA GLY A 44 9.22 -2.28 5.53
C GLY A 44 10.43 -3.16 5.85
N THR A 45 11.61 -2.72 5.46
CA THR A 45 12.89 -3.29 5.94
C THR A 45 13.27 -2.80 7.33
N GLY A 46 12.48 -1.89 7.90
CA GLY A 46 12.58 -1.35 9.26
C GLY A 46 11.22 -0.80 9.70
N SER A 47 11.17 -0.20 10.89
CA SER A 47 9.95 0.50 11.34
C SER A 47 9.70 1.74 10.48
N TYR A 48 8.42 2.05 10.27
CA TYR A 48 7.98 3.20 9.49
C TYR A 48 6.60 3.64 9.98
N THR A 49 6.25 4.88 9.68
CA THR A 49 4.90 5.42 9.87
C THR A 49 4.29 5.72 8.50
N PHE A 50 2.97 5.61 8.37
CA PHE A 50 2.29 6.07 7.15
C PHE A 50 0.94 6.71 7.47
N ILE A 51 0.55 7.64 6.60
CA ILE A 51 -0.81 8.21 6.54
C ILE A 51 -1.47 7.70 5.26
N TRP A 52 -2.70 7.21 5.40
CA TRP A 52 -3.60 6.87 4.29
C TRP A 52 -4.70 7.93 4.16
N GLY A 53 -5.16 8.14 2.93
CA GLY A 53 -6.28 9.00 2.62
C GLY A 53 -7.04 8.39 1.44
N MET A 54 -8.36 8.43 1.49
CA MET A 54 -9.24 7.88 0.47
C MET A 54 -10.35 8.85 0.12
N ALA A 55 -10.81 8.76 -1.12
CA ALA A 55 -11.96 9.48 -1.64
C ALA A 55 -12.65 8.60 -2.68
N GLY A 56 -13.95 8.82 -2.88
CA GLY A 56 -14.76 8.02 -3.77
C GLY A 56 -16.23 8.43 -3.67
N GLU A 57 -17.12 7.55 -4.12
CA GLU A 57 -18.56 7.81 -4.11
C GLU A 57 -19.22 7.67 -2.73
N ASN A 58 -18.61 6.93 -1.80
CA ASN A 58 -19.16 6.66 -0.47
C ASN A 58 -18.07 6.70 0.63
N GLN A 59 -18.50 6.62 1.89
CA GLN A 59 -17.64 6.48 3.08
C GLN A 59 -17.98 5.18 3.85
N THR A 60 -18.43 4.16 3.13
CA THR A 60 -18.79 2.84 3.66
C THR A 60 -17.54 1.98 3.67
N PHE A 61 -16.76 2.07 4.76
CA PHE A 61 -15.42 1.48 4.79
C PHE A 61 -15.40 -0.06 4.71
N ASP A 62 -16.50 -0.76 4.94
CA ASP A 62 -16.62 -2.22 4.83
C ASP A 62 -17.08 -2.69 3.44
N ASP A 63 -17.43 -1.78 2.54
CA ASP A 63 -17.71 -2.06 1.14
C ASP A 63 -16.39 -2.28 0.37
N MET A 64 -15.84 -3.49 0.50
CA MET A 64 -14.58 -3.88 -0.13
C MET A 64 -14.53 -5.36 -0.49
N ASP A 65 -13.75 -5.68 -1.52
CA ASP A 65 -13.39 -7.05 -1.85
C ASP A 65 -12.20 -7.51 -0.98
N PHE A 66 -12.49 -8.33 0.03
CA PHE A 66 -11.45 -8.92 0.87
C PHE A 66 -10.60 -9.94 0.10
N VAL A 67 -9.28 -9.81 0.20
CA VAL A 67 -8.32 -10.71 -0.46
C VAL A 67 -7.48 -11.43 0.58
N SER A 68 -7.48 -12.77 0.55
CA SER A 68 -6.60 -13.58 1.39
C SER A 68 -5.15 -13.52 0.87
N PRO A 69 -4.14 -13.33 1.74
CA PRO A 69 -2.74 -13.38 1.34
C PRO A 69 -2.35 -14.65 0.57
N GLU A 70 -2.99 -15.79 0.88
CA GLU A 70 -2.75 -17.08 0.21
C GLU A 70 -3.12 -17.08 -1.29
N THR A 71 -3.94 -16.11 -1.72
CA THR A 71 -4.43 -16.00 -3.10
C THR A 71 -3.65 -15.00 -3.95
N LEU A 72 -2.72 -14.25 -3.35
CA LEU A 72 -1.91 -13.25 -4.03
C LEU A 72 -0.89 -13.90 -4.98
N LYS A 73 -0.63 -13.25 -6.11
CA LYS A 73 0.37 -13.69 -7.11
C LYS A 73 1.34 -12.59 -7.50
#